data_AF-A0A7W6P5A6-F1
#
_entry.id   AF-A0A7W6P5A6-F1
#
_cell.length_a   1.000
_cell.length_b   1.000
_cell.length_c   1.000
_cell.angle_alpha   90.00
_cell.angle_beta   90.00
_cell.angle_gamma   90.00
#
_symmetry.space_group_name_H-M   'P 1'
#
loop_
_entity.id
_entity.type
_entity.pdbx_description
1 polymer ?
#
loop_
_entity_poly.entity_id
_entity_poly.type
_entity_poly.pdbx_seq_one_letter_code
_entity_poly.pdbx_strand_id
1 'polypeptide(L)'
;MKKLVFWVVLCLGVQVLAAQVRVHTDMRTPTWNIIGLKYDAELAPGKWGSVFPPRLKALNNKVIELPGYIIPTKVGSKFSEFMFSIVPLASCPYCGSGDIPSMIEVKMVAAIPITEKPIKLKGTFLINDSGDDRSEFFLLNAKLL
;
A
#
# COMPACT_ATOMS: atom_id res chain seq x y z
N MET A 1 -9.27 -51.00 13.44
CA MET A 1 -9.17 -50.25 12.16
C MET A 1 -10.10 -49.04 12.09
N LYS A 2 -11.42 -49.17 12.31
CA LYS A 2 -12.37 -48.03 12.25
C LYS A 2 -12.06 -46.85 13.19
N LYS A 3 -11.59 -47.12 14.42
CA LYS A 3 -11.20 -46.07 15.38
C LYS A 3 -9.93 -45.30 14.96
N LEU A 4 -8.98 -45.96 14.29
CA LEU A 4 -7.75 -45.33 13.81
C LEU A 4 -8.03 -44.38 12.63
N VAL A 5 -8.91 -44.80 11.71
CA VAL A 5 -9.37 -43.97 10.60
C VAL A 5 -10.09 -42.71 11.11
N PHE A 6 -10.93 -42.85 12.14
CA PHE A 6 -11.63 -41.71 12.73
C PHE A 6 -10.66 -40.68 13.34
N TRP A 7 -9.61 -41.12 14.04
CA TRP A 7 -8.59 -40.24 14.58
C TRP A 7 -7.74 -39.57 13.50
N VAL A 8 -7.40 -40.26 12.42
CA VAL A 8 -6.67 -39.68 11.29
C VAL A 8 -7.50 -38.62 10.57
N VAL A 9 -8.80 -38.87 10.34
CA VAL A 9 -9.72 -37.89 9.75
C VAL A 9 -9.93 -36.68 10.66
N LEU A 10 -10.04 -36.89 11.98
CA LEU A 10 -10.15 -35.81 12.95
C LEU A 10 -8.89 -34.93 12.97
N CYS A 11 -7.70 -35.54 12.99
CA CYS A 11 -6.43 -34.81 12.96
C CYS A 11 -6.22 -34.04 11.65
N LEU A 12 -6.59 -34.62 10.50
CA LEU A 12 -6.55 -33.93 9.20
C LEU A 12 -7.53 -32.75 9.15
N GLY A 13 -8.73 -32.89 9.70
CA GLY A 13 -9.70 -31.80 9.78
C GLY A 13 -9.22 -30.61 10.63
N VAL A 14 -8.51 -30.88 11.74
CA VAL A 14 -7.95 -29.83 12.60
C VAL A 14 -6.82 -29.05 11.92
N GLN A 15 -5.98 -29.72 11.13
CA GLN A 15 -4.89 -29.02 10.42
C GLN A 15 -5.40 -28.11 9.30
N VAL A 16 -6.51 -28.44 8.64
CA VAL A 16 -7.13 -27.59 7.61
C VAL A 16 -7.70 -26.30 8.22
N LEU A 17 -8.26 -26.35 9.43
CA LEU A 17 -8.77 -25.15 10.13
C LEU A 17 -7.65 -24.20 10.57
N ALA A 18 -6.46 -24.72 10.91
CA ALA A 18 -5.31 -23.90 11.29
C ALA A 18 -4.60 -23.23 10.08
N ALA A 19 -4.84 -23.74 8.87
CA ALA A 19 -4.20 -23.27 7.63
C ALA A 19 -5.00 -22.18 6.90
N GLN A 20 -6.00 -21.56 7.54
CA GLN A 20 -6.68 -20.41 6.95
C GLN A 20 -5.66 -19.30 6.69
N VAL A 21 -5.40 -19.02 5.41
CA VAL A 21 -4.63 -17.85 4.98
C VAL A 21 -5.24 -16.64 5.69
N ARG A 22 -4.44 -15.93 6.50
CA ARG A 22 -4.86 -14.66 7.08
C ARG A 22 -5.10 -13.71 5.92
N VAL A 23 -6.36 -13.62 5.47
CA VAL A 23 -6.80 -12.67 4.45
C VAL A 23 -6.53 -11.30 5.04
N HIS A 24 -5.56 -10.60 4.47
CA HIS A 24 -5.20 -9.24 4.85
C HIS A 24 -6.43 -8.33 4.73
N THR A 25 -6.59 -7.41 5.68
CA THR A 25 -7.69 -6.44 5.63
C THR A 25 -7.49 -5.52 4.42
N ASP A 26 -8.39 -5.60 3.45
CA ASP A 26 -8.36 -4.73 2.28
C ASP A 26 -8.63 -3.28 2.70
N MET A 27 -7.64 -2.40 2.55
CA MET A 27 -7.75 -0.96 2.85
C MET A 27 -8.31 -0.17 1.66
N ARG A 28 -8.88 -0.84 0.65
CA ARG A 28 -9.44 -0.19 -0.53
C ARG A 28 -10.53 0.80 -0.16
N THR A 29 -10.28 2.05 -0.52
CA THR A 29 -11.23 3.16 -0.44
C THR A 29 -11.51 3.69 -1.84
N PRO A 30 -12.59 4.46 -2.05
CA PRO A 30 -12.80 5.19 -3.29
C PRO A 30 -11.59 6.05 -3.69
N THR A 31 -10.88 6.64 -2.72
CA THR A 31 -9.67 7.42 -2.97
C THR A 31 -8.52 6.54 -3.47
N TRP A 32 -8.27 5.40 -2.84
CA TRP A 32 -7.28 4.43 -3.33
C TRP A 32 -7.61 3.92 -4.74
N ASN A 33 -8.90 3.68 -5.04
CA ASN A 33 -9.33 3.29 -6.38
C ASN A 33 -9.03 4.37 -7.43
N ILE A 34 -9.11 5.65 -7.06
CA ILE A 34 -8.77 6.76 -7.96
C ILE A 34 -7.25 6.82 -8.17
N ILE A 35 -6.46 6.64 -7.11
CA ILE A 35 -4.99 6.62 -7.18
C ILE A 35 -4.51 5.46 -8.06
N GLY A 36 -5.12 4.29 -7.91
CA GLY A 36 -4.86 3.12 -8.75
C GLY A 36 -5.31 3.23 -10.21
N LEU A 37 -5.87 4.36 -10.65
CA LEU A 37 -6.10 4.63 -12.08
C LEU A 37 -4.82 4.98 -12.85
N LYS A 38 -3.69 5.15 -12.14
CA LYS A 38 -2.37 5.30 -12.77
C LYS A 38 -2.03 4.07 -13.58
N TYR A 39 -1.46 4.29 -14.76
CA TYR A 39 -0.91 3.24 -15.60
C TYR A 39 0.33 3.76 -16.33
N ASP A 40 1.18 2.86 -16.81
CA ASP A 40 2.34 3.24 -17.62
C ASP A 40 2.04 2.99 -19.10
N ALA A 41 2.52 3.89 -19.95
CA ALA A 41 2.36 3.82 -21.40
C ALA A 41 3.59 4.38 -22.12
N GLU A 42 3.75 3.99 -23.38
CA GLU A 42 4.72 4.60 -24.27
C GLU A 42 4.24 6.00 -24.69
N LEU A 43 4.88 7.04 -24.17
CA LEU A 43 4.51 8.44 -24.39
C LEU A 43 5.12 8.99 -25.69
N ALA A 44 6.24 8.41 -26.12
CA ALA A 44 6.90 8.67 -27.41
C ALA A 44 7.70 7.40 -27.79
N PRO A 45 8.12 7.22 -29.05
CA PRO A 45 8.87 6.03 -29.47
C PRO A 45 10.08 5.76 -28.56
N GLY A 46 10.06 4.62 -27.87
CA GLY A 46 11.09 4.19 -26.92
C GLY A 46 11.05 4.88 -25.55
N LYS A 47 10.09 5.76 -25.28
CA LYS A 47 9.95 6.50 -24.03
C LYS A 47 8.68 6.10 -23.28
N TRP A 48 8.86 5.27 -22.25
CA TRP A 48 7.80 4.89 -21.31
C TRP A 48 7.66 5.91 -20.19
N GLY A 49 6.44 6.11 -19.71
CA GLY A 49 6.17 6.96 -18.56
C GLY A 49 4.77 6.74 -18.00
N SER A 50 4.54 7.32 -16.83
CA SER A 50 3.28 7.21 -16.13
C SER A 50 2.23 8.17 -16.68
N VAL A 51 1.02 7.67 -16.81
CA VAL A 51 -0.15 8.43 -17.22
C VAL A 51 -1.12 8.56 -16.06
N PHE A 52 -1.55 9.79 -15.81
CA PHE A 52 -2.50 10.13 -14.75
C PHE A 52 -3.84 10.60 -15.38
N PRO A 53 -4.91 9.79 -15.34
CA PRO A 53 -6.21 10.18 -15.90
C PRO A 53 -6.80 11.44 -15.23
N PRO A 54 -7.73 12.15 -15.89
CA PRO A 54 -8.32 13.39 -15.35
C PRO A 54 -8.92 13.24 -13.94
N ARG A 55 -9.56 12.10 -13.66
CA ARG A 55 -10.13 11.80 -12.34
C ARG A 55 -9.06 11.71 -11.24
N LEU A 56 -7.89 11.17 -11.57
CA LEU A 56 -6.74 11.13 -10.67
C LEU A 56 -6.10 12.51 -10.53
N LYS A 57 -5.89 13.23 -11.65
CA LYS A 57 -5.36 14.61 -11.64
C LYS A 57 -6.21 15.55 -10.79
N ALA A 58 -7.52 15.33 -10.68
CA ALA A 58 -8.41 16.10 -9.82
C ALA A 58 -8.11 16.00 -8.30
N LEU A 59 -7.40 14.95 -7.87
CA LEU A 59 -6.91 14.83 -6.48
C LEU A 59 -5.64 15.65 -6.22
N ASN A 60 -4.95 16.10 -7.26
CA ASN A 60 -3.69 16.82 -7.09
C ASN A 60 -3.88 18.13 -6.31
N ASN A 61 -2.99 18.40 -5.37
CA ASN A 61 -3.05 19.51 -4.40
C ASN A 61 -4.29 19.52 -3.49
N LYS A 62 -5.02 18.40 -3.36
CA LYS A 62 -6.14 18.29 -2.43
C LYS A 62 -5.71 17.67 -1.12
N VAL A 63 -6.36 18.09 -0.03
CA VAL A 63 -6.25 17.39 1.25
C VAL A 63 -7.10 16.14 1.18
N ILE A 64 -6.47 14.98 1.32
CA ILE A 64 -7.14 13.67 1.30
C ILE A 64 -6.88 12.92 2.59
N GLU A 65 -7.70 11.90 2.83
CA GLU A 65 -7.54 10.96 3.92
C GLU A 65 -7.43 9.53 3.37
N LEU A 66 -6.44 8.79 3.85
CA LEU A 66 -6.15 7.45 3.37
C LEU A 66 -5.82 6.50 4.54
N PRO A 67 -6.48 5.34 4.65
CA PRO A 67 -6.02 4.24 5.47
C PRO A 67 -4.91 3.46 4.76
N GLY A 68 -4.01 2.82 5.49
CA GLY A 68 -2.93 2.03 4.89
C GLY A 68 -1.84 1.65 5.88
N TYR A 69 -0.74 1.15 5.35
CA TYR A 69 0.37 0.58 6.11
C TYR A 69 1.65 1.37 5.89
N ILE A 70 2.43 1.55 6.95
CA ILE A 70 3.77 2.13 6.89
C ILE A 70 4.72 1.10 6.29
N ILE A 71 5.38 1.49 5.21
CA ILE A 71 6.50 0.76 4.61
C ILE A 71 7.78 1.57 4.89
N PRO A 72 8.60 1.14 5.87
CA PRO A 72 9.77 1.90 6.28
C PRO A 72 10.83 1.90 5.18
N THR A 73 11.39 3.08 4.89
CA THR A 73 12.48 3.26 3.91
C THR A 73 13.86 3.26 4.55
N LYS A 74 13.91 3.32 5.89
CA LYS A 74 15.14 3.34 6.70
C LYS A 74 14.92 2.57 8.00
N VAL A 75 16.00 2.28 8.72
CA VAL A 75 15.93 1.67 10.05
C VAL A 75 15.64 2.75 11.09
N GLY A 76 14.68 2.52 11.98
CA GLY A 76 14.34 3.46 13.05
C GLY A 76 13.09 3.06 13.82
N SER A 77 12.89 3.67 14.98
CA SER A 77 11.69 3.48 15.82
C SER A 77 10.57 4.49 15.52
N LYS A 78 10.91 5.63 14.92
CA LYS A 78 9.99 6.68 14.49
C LYS A 78 10.33 7.18 13.09
N PHE A 79 9.31 7.53 12.32
CA PHE A 79 9.44 7.95 10.92
C PHE A 79 8.68 9.24 10.66
N SER A 80 9.37 10.21 10.05
CA SER A 80 8.75 11.38 9.42
C SER A 80 8.58 11.21 7.91
N GLU A 81 9.23 10.20 7.34
CA GLU A 81 9.24 9.90 5.91
C GLU A 81 9.27 8.39 5.70
N PHE A 82 8.36 7.89 4.88
CA PHE A 82 8.16 6.47 4.60
C PHE A 82 7.27 6.28 3.38
N MET A 83 7.25 5.08 2.80
CA MET A 83 6.30 4.70 1.77
C MET A 83 5.00 4.21 2.41
N PHE A 84 3.86 4.49 1.77
CA PHE A 84 2.54 4.13 2.29
C PHE A 84 1.79 3.27 1.28
N SER A 85 1.27 2.14 1.75
CA SER A 85 0.65 1.13 0.90
C SER A 85 -0.75 0.76 1.39
N ILE A 86 -1.59 0.35 0.46
CA ILE A 86 -2.91 -0.25 0.72
C ILE A 86 -2.80 -1.66 1.35
N VAL A 87 -1.66 -2.34 1.18
CA VAL A 87 -1.41 -3.70 1.72
C VAL A 87 -0.24 -3.70 2.71
N PRO A 88 -0.25 -4.60 3.71
CA PRO A 88 0.87 -4.71 4.65
C PRO A 88 2.12 -5.27 3.96
N LEU A 89 3.30 -4.91 4.49
CA LEU A 89 4.59 -5.38 3.99
C LEU A 89 4.68 -6.91 3.87
N ALA A 90 4.14 -7.63 4.86
CA ALA A 90 4.14 -9.10 4.88
C ALA A 90 3.36 -9.74 3.70
N SER A 91 2.42 -9.01 3.10
CA SER A 91 1.62 -9.47 1.96
C SER A 91 2.22 -9.05 0.61
N CYS A 92 3.34 -8.34 0.62
CA CYS A 92 3.96 -7.79 -0.58
C CYS A 92 5.47 -8.06 -0.58
N PRO A 93 5.90 -9.31 -0.83
CA PRO A 93 7.33 -9.66 -0.89
C PRO A 93 8.08 -8.93 -2.02
N TYR A 94 7.34 -8.33 -2.95
CA TYR A 94 7.85 -7.61 -4.11
C TYR A 94 7.44 -6.13 -4.14
N CYS A 95 7.14 -5.50 -3.00
CA CYS A 95 6.92 -4.04 -2.95
C CYS A 95 8.23 -3.30 -3.31
N GLY A 96 8.54 -3.25 -4.61
CA GLY A 96 9.81 -2.88 -5.23
C GLY A 96 10.04 -3.45 -6.65
N SER A 97 9.32 -4.51 -7.08
CA SER A 97 9.34 -5.05 -8.45
C SER A 97 7.97 -5.58 -8.93
N GLY A 98 7.48 -5.17 -10.11
CA GLY A 98 6.26 -5.73 -10.77
C GLY A 98 4.98 -4.90 -10.61
N ASP A 99 3.80 -5.55 -10.75
CA ASP A 99 2.42 -5.01 -10.55
C ASP A 99 2.17 -4.58 -9.08
N ILE A 100 3.05 -3.73 -8.55
CA ILE A 100 2.94 -3.20 -7.20
C ILE A 100 1.77 -2.22 -7.20
N PRO A 101 0.85 -2.30 -6.23
CA PRO A 101 -0.14 -1.25 -6.06
C PRO A 101 0.56 0.10 -5.85
N SER A 102 0.02 1.17 -6.42
CA SER A 102 0.59 2.52 -6.29
C SER A 102 0.89 2.85 -4.82
N MET A 103 2.17 3.11 -4.53
CA MET A 103 2.61 3.54 -3.21
C MET A 103 2.70 5.06 -3.15
N ILE A 104 2.59 5.62 -1.95
CA ILE A 104 2.64 7.07 -1.72
C ILE A 104 3.79 7.37 -0.77
N GLU A 105 4.69 8.27 -1.17
CA GLU A 105 5.72 8.77 -0.27
C GLU A 105 5.11 9.80 0.70
N VAL A 106 5.14 9.49 1.98
CA VAL A 106 4.54 10.33 3.01
C VAL A 106 5.61 11.20 3.64
N LYS A 107 5.32 12.50 3.79
CA LYS A 107 6.11 13.43 4.61
C LYS A 107 5.26 13.97 5.75
N MET A 108 5.51 13.47 6.95
CA MET A 108 4.76 13.81 8.16
C MET A 108 5.15 15.17 8.72
N VAL A 109 4.21 15.87 9.34
CA VAL A 109 4.52 17.07 10.15
C VAL A 109 5.27 16.73 11.44
N ALA A 110 5.08 15.53 11.97
CA ALA A 110 5.72 15.04 13.19
C ALA A 110 5.99 13.53 13.05
N ALA A 111 7.15 13.08 13.52
CA ALA A 111 7.54 11.68 13.42
C ALA A 111 6.63 10.78 14.27
N ILE A 112 6.15 9.68 13.69
CA ILE A 112 5.26 8.71 14.35
C ILE A 112 5.99 7.38 14.58
N PRO A 113 5.62 6.61 15.64
CA PRO A 113 6.19 5.29 15.85
C PRO A 113 5.82 4.33 14.72
N ILE A 114 6.71 3.37 14.44
CA ILE A 114 6.40 2.28 13.52
C ILE A 114 5.30 1.38 14.08
N THR A 115 4.47 0.86 13.17
CA THR A 115 3.40 -0.08 13.50
C THR A 115 3.11 -0.97 12.30
N GLU A 116 2.86 -2.25 12.57
CA GLU A 116 2.36 -3.20 11.57
C GLU A 116 0.83 -3.11 11.37
N LYS A 117 0.14 -2.45 12.31
CA LYS A 117 -1.29 -2.18 12.21
C LYS A 117 -1.55 -1.08 11.18
N PRO A 118 -2.67 -1.15 10.45
CA PRO A 118 -3.05 -0.07 9.54
C PRO A 118 -3.28 1.22 10.33
N ILE A 119 -2.91 2.34 9.72
CA ILE A 119 -3.11 3.69 10.23
C ILE A 119 -3.91 4.50 9.22
N LYS A 120 -4.47 5.62 9.67
CA LYS A 120 -5.14 6.58 8.78
C LYS A 120 -4.37 7.89 8.80
N LEU A 121 -4.04 8.39 7.61
CA LEU A 121 -3.31 9.64 7.43
C LEU A 121 -4.17 10.67 6.74
N LYS A 122 -3.94 11.94 7.08
CA LYS A 122 -4.49 13.10 6.38
C LYS A 122 -3.36 14.01 5.92
N GLY A 123 -3.37 14.43 4.67
CA GLY A 123 -2.34 15.32 4.13
C GLY A 123 -2.69 15.85 2.75
N THR A 124 -1.79 16.65 2.18
CA THR A 124 -1.93 17.19 0.83
C THR A 124 -1.38 16.19 -0.18
N PHE A 125 -2.24 15.69 -1.06
CA PHE A 125 -1.84 14.77 -2.12
C PHE A 125 -1.21 15.52 -3.28
N LEU A 126 -0.03 15.09 -3.71
CA LEU A 126 0.68 15.65 -4.85
C LEU A 126 1.00 14.53 -5.85
N ILE A 127 0.75 14.81 -7.12
CA ILE A 127 1.17 13.98 -8.24
C ILE A 127 2.44 14.60 -8.83
N ASN A 128 3.49 13.80 -8.94
CA ASN A 128 4.73 14.15 -9.60
C ASN A 128 4.71 13.67 -11.05
N ASP A 129 4.40 14.59 -11.97
CA ASP A 129 4.33 14.35 -13.41
C ASP A 129 5.63 14.80 -14.12
N SER A 130 6.74 14.88 -13.39
CA SER A 130 8.03 15.36 -13.95
C SER A 130 8.80 14.28 -14.72
N GLY A 131 8.51 13.01 -14.44
CA GLY A 131 9.25 11.87 -15.01
C GLY A 131 10.67 11.72 -14.47
N ASP A 132 10.97 12.30 -13.30
CA ASP A 132 12.23 12.06 -12.59
C ASP A 132 12.19 10.78 -11.75
N ASP A 133 13.30 10.44 -11.10
CA ASP A 133 13.45 9.20 -10.32
C ASP A 133 12.77 9.25 -8.95
N ARG A 134 12.00 10.31 -8.64
CA ARG A 134 11.28 10.41 -7.36
C ARG A 134 9.92 9.71 -7.45
N SER A 135 9.31 9.51 -6.29
CA SER A 135 7.97 8.93 -6.17
C SER A 135 6.94 9.67 -7.04
N GLU A 136 6.04 8.90 -7.66
CA GLU A 136 4.93 9.43 -8.47
C GLU A 136 3.89 10.16 -7.62
N PHE A 137 3.71 9.71 -6.37
CA PHE A 137 2.74 10.25 -5.44
C PHE A 137 3.39 10.64 -4.11
N PHE A 138 3.00 11.81 -3.61
CA PHE A 138 3.36 12.27 -2.27
C PHE A 138 2.12 12.59 -1.44
N LEU A 139 2.24 12.38 -0.13
CA LEU A 139 1.31 12.92 0.86
C LEU A 139 2.09 13.87 1.79
N LEU A 140 2.00 15.16 1.49
CA LEU A 140 2.73 16.21 2.19
C LEU A 140 1.96 16.70 3.41
N ASN A 141 2.70 17.23 4.39
CA ASN A 141 2.16 17.75 5.64
C ASN A 141 1.21 16.75 6.33
N ALA A 142 1.59 15.47 6.28
CA ALA A 142 0.73 14.39 6.74
C ALA A 142 0.62 14.38 8.27
N LYS A 143 -0.58 14.08 8.75
CA LYS A 143 -0.94 13.93 10.17
C LYS A 143 -1.61 12.58 10.36
N LEU A 144 -1.26 11.91 11.46
CA LEU A 144 -1.96 10.73 11.94
C LEU A 144 -3.34 11.16 12.45
N LEU A 145 -4.38 10.41 12.04
CA LEU A 145 -5.76 10.58 12.50
C LEU A 145 -6.09 9.60 13.63
#